data_AF-A0A3D3XCG0-F1
#
_entry.id   AF-A0A3D3XCG0-F1
#
_cell.length_a   1.000
_cell.length_b   1.000
_cell.length_c   1.000
_cell.angle_alpha   90.00
_cell.angle_beta   90.00
_cell.angle_gamma   90.00
#
_symmetry.space_group_name_H-M   'P 1'
#
loop_
_entity.id
_entity.type
_entity.pdbx_description
1 polymer ?
#
loop_
_entity_poly.entity_id
_entity_poly.type
_entity_poly.pdbx_seq_one_letter_code
_entity_poly.pdbx_strand_id
1 'polypeptide(L)'
;VEPHVPWVMGDASIYPPEKIQLPANIADTQRTRSDFGRYLAEITYMDGQVGEILRSLEHSGKAKDTIVFFTSEQGSQFPGCKWTNWDTGLHTALIARWPGKITAGQRTPA
;
A
#
# COMPACT_ATOMS: atom_id res chain seq x y z
N VAL A 1 -2.98 3.35 -11.35
CA VAL A 1 -3.22 3.87 -9.99
C VAL A 1 -3.62 2.67 -9.15
N GLU A 2 -2.62 2.04 -8.56
CA GLU A 2 -2.74 0.76 -7.90
C GLU A 2 -2.53 0.95 -6.38
N PRO A 3 -3.21 0.18 -5.52
CA PRO A 3 -4.24 -0.79 -5.86
C PRO A 3 -5.63 -0.15 -6.11
N HIS A 4 -6.36 -0.59 -7.14
CA HIS A 4 -7.75 -0.16 -7.40
C HIS A 4 -8.54 -1.27 -8.10
N VAL A 5 -9.83 -1.44 -7.75
CA VAL A 5 -10.65 -2.46 -8.42
C VAL A 5 -10.91 -2.12 -9.89
N PRO A 6 -10.95 -3.11 -10.81
CA PRO A 6 -10.67 -4.52 -10.59
C PRO A 6 -9.17 -4.79 -10.37
N TRP A 7 -8.83 -5.66 -9.41
CA TRP A 7 -7.42 -5.99 -9.11
C TRP A 7 -6.84 -6.93 -10.16
N VAL A 8 -6.12 -6.39 -11.14
CA VAL A 8 -5.63 -7.11 -12.34
C VAL A 8 -4.12 -6.98 -12.55
N MET A 9 -3.44 -6.17 -11.75
CA MET A 9 -1.99 -5.97 -11.84
C MET A 9 -1.21 -6.89 -10.89
N GLY A 10 0.08 -7.09 -11.18
CA GLY A 10 0.97 -7.93 -10.38
C GLY A 10 0.76 -9.44 -10.57
N ASP A 11 1.54 -10.23 -9.82
CA ASP A 11 1.46 -11.69 -9.84
C ASP A 11 0.71 -12.19 -8.60
N ALA A 12 -0.56 -12.57 -8.78
CA ALA A 12 -1.37 -13.11 -7.68
C ALA A 12 -0.97 -14.53 -7.25
N SER A 13 -0.17 -15.26 -8.03
CA SER A 13 0.23 -16.63 -7.70
C SER A 13 1.16 -16.70 -6.49
N ILE A 14 1.87 -15.61 -6.18
CA ILE A 14 2.72 -15.49 -4.99
C ILE A 14 1.91 -15.31 -3.70
N TYR A 15 0.61 -15.00 -3.82
CA TYR A 15 -0.35 -14.83 -2.72
C TYR A 15 -1.46 -15.91 -2.79
N PRO A 16 -1.13 -17.19 -2.57
CA PRO A 16 -2.11 -18.26 -2.61
C PRO A 16 -3.17 -18.09 -1.50
N PRO A 17 -4.49 -18.10 -1.83
CA PRO A 17 -5.58 -17.79 -0.90
C PRO A 17 -5.56 -18.54 0.44
N GLU A 18 -5.12 -19.80 0.42
CA GLU A 18 -5.03 -20.69 1.58
C GLU A 18 -3.88 -20.35 2.53
N LYS A 19 -2.86 -19.60 2.08
CA LYS A 19 -1.71 -19.20 2.91
C LYS A 19 -1.82 -17.75 3.42
N ILE A 20 -2.81 -17.01 2.96
CA ILE A 20 -3.03 -15.62 3.37
C ILE A 20 -3.69 -15.59 4.75
N GLN A 21 -3.13 -14.76 5.64
CA GLN A 21 -3.79 -14.34 6.86
C GLN A 21 -4.66 -13.11 6.56
N LEU A 22 -5.98 -13.25 6.66
CA LEU A 22 -6.90 -12.13 6.51
C LEU A 22 -6.93 -11.26 7.78
N PRO A 23 -7.13 -9.93 7.64
CA PRO A 23 -7.48 -9.07 8.77
C PRO A 23 -8.73 -9.58 9.52
N ALA A 24 -8.73 -9.47 10.85
CA ALA A 24 -9.80 -10.01 11.70
C ALA A 24 -11.19 -9.39 11.42
N ASN A 25 -11.23 -8.19 10.84
CA ASN A 25 -12.45 -7.47 10.49
C ASN A 25 -13.03 -7.88 9.12
N ILE A 26 -12.38 -8.78 8.39
CA ILE A 26 -12.77 -9.21 7.05
C ILE A 26 -13.33 -10.63 7.10
N ALA A 27 -14.47 -10.86 6.44
CA ALA A 27 -15.12 -12.16 6.40
C ALA A 27 -14.25 -13.21 5.69
N ASP A 28 -13.94 -14.30 6.39
CA ASP A 28 -13.14 -15.41 5.88
C ASP A 28 -13.96 -16.30 4.95
N THR A 29 -13.91 -16.01 3.66
CA THR A 29 -14.53 -16.80 2.60
C THR A 29 -13.53 -17.06 1.49
N GLN A 30 -13.74 -18.11 0.69
CA GLN A 30 -12.89 -18.40 -0.46
C GLN A 30 -12.80 -17.22 -1.42
N ARG A 31 -13.93 -16.52 -1.65
CA ARG A 31 -13.98 -15.32 -2.50
C ARG A 31 -13.11 -14.22 -1.90
N THR A 32 -13.30 -13.92 -0.61
CA THR A 32 -12.53 -12.87 0.07
C THR A 32 -11.03 -13.15 0.03
N ARG A 33 -10.61 -14.39 0.28
CA ARG A 33 -9.20 -14.79 0.22
C ARG A 33 -8.61 -14.62 -1.18
N SER A 34 -9.35 -15.01 -2.22
CA SER A 34 -8.95 -14.80 -3.61
C SER A 34 -8.81 -13.31 -3.95
N ASP A 35 -9.79 -12.50 -3.55
CA ASP A 35 -9.80 -11.06 -3.77
C ASP A 35 -8.64 -10.37 -3.03
N PHE A 36 -8.38 -10.78 -1.78
CA PHE A 36 -7.26 -10.28 -0.99
C PHE A 36 -5.90 -10.66 -1.59
N GLY A 37 -5.74 -11.87 -2.13
CA GLY A 37 -4.52 -12.27 -2.82
C GLY A 37 -4.22 -11.40 -4.05
N ARG A 38 -5.26 -11.07 -4.84
CA ARG A 38 -5.15 -10.14 -5.98
C ARG A 38 -4.83 -8.72 -5.53
N TYR A 39 -5.45 -8.26 -4.44
CA TYR A 39 -5.15 -6.96 -3.83
C TYR A 39 -3.69 -6.85 -3.38
N LEU A 40 -3.15 -7.89 -2.74
CA LEU A 40 -1.74 -7.94 -2.34
C LEU A 40 -0.80 -7.91 -3.56
N ALA A 41 -1.15 -8.59 -4.64
CA ALA A 41 -0.38 -8.57 -5.89
C ALA A 41 -0.27 -7.16 -6.48
N GLU A 42 -1.35 -6.38 -6.45
CA GLU A 42 -1.31 -4.99 -6.88
C GLU A 42 -0.48 -4.10 -5.96
N ILE A 43 -0.48 -4.38 -4.66
CA ILE A 43 0.40 -3.67 -3.72
C ILE A 43 1.88 -3.93 -4.09
N THR A 44 2.26 -5.19 -4.39
CA THR A 44 3.62 -5.51 -4.86
C THR A 44 3.95 -4.77 -6.15
N TYR A 45 3.01 -4.72 -7.08
CA TYR A 45 3.19 -4.01 -8.35
C TYR A 45 3.40 -2.50 -8.12
N MET A 46 2.57 -1.88 -7.27
CA MET A 46 2.70 -0.48 -6.87
C MET A 46 4.05 -0.21 -6.18
N ASP A 47 4.50 -1.08 -5.27
CA ASP A 47 5.81 -0.96 -4.61
C ASP A 47 6.96 -0.93 -5.64
N GLY A 48 6.87 -1.76 -6.69
CA GLY A 48 7.79 -1.72 -7.83
C GLY A 48 7.83 -0.36 -8.53
N GLN A 49 6.67 0.24 -8.79
CA GLN A 49 6.55 1.58 -9.40
C GLN A 49 7.12 2.68 -8.50
N VAL A 50 6.88 2.61 -7.19
CA VAL A 50 7.50 3.53 -6.21
C VAL A 50 9.03 3.39 -6.29
N GLY A 51 9.54 2.16 -6.36
CA GLY A 51 10.96 1.90 -6.55
C GLY A 51 11.53 2.54 -7.82
N GLU A 52 10.81 2.50 -8.95
CA GLU A 52 11.22 3.15 -10.21
C GLU A 52 11.30 4.68 -10.08
N ILE A 53 10.32 5.29 -9.42
CA ILE A 53 10.30 6.73 -9.17
C ILE A 53 11.48 7.13 -8.27
N LEU A 54 11.70 6.39 -7.18
CA LEU A 54 12.81 6.65 -6.26
C LEU A 54 14.16 6.49 -6.95
N ARG A 55 14.35 5.45 -7.77
CA ARG A 55 15.56 5.29 -8.59
C ARG A 55 15.72 6.46 -9.55
N SER A 56 14.66 6.91 -10.21
CA SER A 56 14.73 8.05 -11.13
C SER A 56 15.15 9.33 -10.41
N LEU A 57 14.63 9.56 -9.19
CA LEU A 57 15.04 10.67 -8.33
C LEU A 57 16.52 10.58 -7.93
N GLU A 58 17.02 9.38 -7.62
CA GLU A 58 18.44 9.16 -7.32
C GLU A 58 19.34 9.44 -8.53
N HIS A 59 19.00 8.91 -9.71
CA HIS A 59 19.75 9.16 -10.95
C HIS A 59 19.79 10.64 -11.33
N SER A 60 18.75 11.42 -10.98
CA SER A 60 18.74 12.87 -11.22
C SER A 60 19.72 13.66 -10.33
N GLY A 61 20.28 13.03 -9.29
CA GLY A 61 21.12 13.69 -8.28
C GLY A 61 20.35 14.59 -7.30
N LYS A 62 19.01 14.64 -7.39
CA LYS A 62 18.16 15.51 -6.55
C LYS A 62 17.65 14.88 -5.26
N ALA A 63 17.90 13.59 -5.04
CA ALA A 63 17.36 12.85 -3.88
C ALA A 63 17.64 13.47 -2.50
N LYS A 64 18.76 14.20 -2.31
CA LYS A 64 19.07 14.87 -1.03
C LYS A 64 18.33 16.22 -0.85
N ASP A 65 17.87 16.81 -1.94
CA ASP A 65 17.19 18.12 -1.99
C ASP A 65 15.70 17.95 -2.34
N THR A 66 15.13 16.78 -2.04
CA THR A 66 13.74 16.48 -2.32
C THR A 66 13.15 15.74 -1.12
N ILE A 67 12.04 16.26 -0.61
CA ILE A 67 11.19 15.53 0.31
C ILE A 67 10.25 14.63 -0.49
N VAL A 68 10.15 13.36 -0.10
CA VAL A 68 9.21 12.40 -0.67
C VAL A 68 8.14 12.11 0.36
N PHE A 69 6.88 12.24 -0.07
CA PHE A 69 5.73 11.74 0.66
C PHE A 69 5.12 10.56 -0.10
N PHE A 70 4.81 9.49 0.61
CA PHE A 70 3.96 8.41 0.15
C PHE A 70 2.72 8.40 1.05
N THR A 71 1.54 8.36 0.47
CA THR A 71 0.28 8.34 1.20
C THR A 71 -0.74 7.48 0.50
N SER A 72 -1.73 6.96 1.24
CA SER A 72 -2.98 6.51 0.66
C SER A 72 -4.05 7.61 0.76
N GLU A 73 -5.06 7.56 -0.11
CA GLU A 73 -6.18 8.51 -0.07
C GLU A 73 -7.26 8.05 0.94
N GLN A 74 -7.50 6.74 1.02
CA GLN A 74 -8.47 6.13 1.93
C GLN A 74 -8.12 4.66 2.22
N GLY A 75 -8.97 4.00 3.01
CA GLY A 75 -8.88 2.55 3.28
C GLY A 75 -9.13 1.67 2.05
N SER A 76 -8.81 0.39 2.17
CA SER A 76 -8.96 -0.60 1.08
C SER A 76 -10.42 -0.77 0.61
N GLN A 77 -10.64 -1.32 -0.58
CA GLN A 77 -12.01 -1.56 -1.11
C GLN A 77 -12.60 -2.90 -0.63
N PHE A 78 -12.52 -3.17 0.67
CA PHE A 78 -13.19 -4.28 1.34
C PHE A 78 -14.39 -3.79 2.18
N PRO A 79 -15.37 -4.65 2.50
CA PRO A 79 -16.48 -4.29 3.39
C PRO A 79 -16.00 -3.68 4.71
N GLY A 80 -16.61 -2.56 5.12
CA GLY A 80 -16.22 -1.83 6.34
C GLY A 80 -14.96 -0.96 6.20
N CYS A 81 -14.39 -0.83 5.00
CA CYS A 81 -13.22 0.01 4.74
C CYS A 81 -13.63 1.26 3.93
N LYS A 82 -13.16 1.42 2.68
CA LYS A 82 -13.57 2.51 1.77
C LYS A 82 -15.10 2.71 1.80
N TRP A 83 -15.54 3.97 1.80
CA TRP A 83 -16.93 4.43 1.96
C TRP A 83 -17.48 4.47 3.39
N THR A 84 -16.66 4.21 4.40
CA THR A 84 -17.08 4.31 5.81
C THR A 84 -16.28 5.35 6.57
N ASN A 85 -16.85 5.83 7.69
CA ASN A 85 -16.15 6.65 8.67
C ASN A 85 -15.51 5.81 9.78
N TRP A 86 -15.33 4.52 9.57
CA TRP A 86 -14.62 3.64 10.51
C TRP A 86 -13.12 3.78 10.33
N ASP A 87 -12.34 3.41 11.33
CA ASP A 87 -10.87 3.48 11.28
C ASP A 87 -10.31 2.79 10.04
N THR A 88 -10.85 1.65 9.65
CA THR A 88 -10.44 0.89 8.45
C THR A 88 -10.78 1.58 7.12
N GLY A 89 -11.65 2.60 7.13
CA GLY A 89 -11.97 3.44 5.98
C GLY A 89 -11.19 4.76 5.95
N LEU A 90 -10.91 5.35 7.12
CA LEU A 90 -10.31 6.68 7.25
C LEU A 90 -8.81 6.67 7.52
N HIS A 91 -8.27 5.62 8.13
CA HIS A 91 -6.85 5.54 8.49
C HIS A 91 -6.02 5.35 7.21
N THR A 92 -5.33 6.40 6.81
CA THR A 92 -4.45 6.42 5.64
C THR A 92 -2.99 6.19 6.02
N ALA A 93 -2.23 5.58 5.13
CA ALA A 93 -0.78 5.49 5.29
C ALA A 93 -0.17 6.87 5.03
N LEU A 94 0.85 7.25 5.81
CA LEU A 94 1.70 8.40 5.51
C LEU A 94 3.16 8.06 5.83
N ILE A 95 4.03 8.18 4.84
CA ILE A 95 5.48 8.04 4.99
C ILE A 95 6.11 9.31 4.43
N ALA A 96 7.00 9.93 5.21
CA ALA A 96 7.80 11.08 4.79
C ALA A 96 9.29 10.73 4.84
N ARG A 97 10.02 11.03 3.75
CA ARG A 97 11.47 10.81 3.66
C ARG A 97 12.15 12.06 3.14
N TRP A 98 13.11 12.59 3.91
CA TRP A 98 14.04 13.62 3.46
C TRP A 98 15.44 13.34 4.03
N PRO A 99 16.38 12.82 3.22
CA PRO A 99 17.72 12.48 3.68
C PRO A 99 18.44 13.65 4.36
N GLY A 100 18.91 13.44 5.58
CA GLY A 100 19.63 14.46 6.37
C GLY A 100 18.75 15.55 7.00
N LYS A 101 17.44 15.53 6.80
CA LYS A 101 16.47 16.44 7.44
C LYS A 101 15.48 15.72 8.34
N ILE A 102 15.00 14.55 7.91
CA ILE A 102 14.13 13.66 8.70
C ILE A 102 14.97 12.49 9.20
N THR A 103 14.99 12.26 10.52
CA THR A 103 15.65 11.11 11.13
C THR A 103 14.95 9.81 10.69
N ALA A 104 15.72 8.83 10.23
CA ALA A 104 15.17 7.55 9.77
C ALA A 104 14.57 6.73 10.92
N GLY A 105 13.59 5.87 10.59
CA GLY A 105 13.00 4.91 11.53
C GLY A 105 12.10 5.52 12.61
N GLN A 106 11.69 6.79 12.45
CA GLN A 106 10.77 7.43 13.38
C GLN A 106 9.32 7.06 13.06
N ARG A 107 8.51 6.88 14.10
CA ARG A 107 7.06 6.69 14.04
C ARG A 107 6.39 7.60 15.05
N THR A 108 5.39 8.35 14.62
CA THR A 108 4.54 9.16 15.51
C THR A 108 3.34 8.33 15.97
N PRO A 109 2.69 8.70 17.08
CA PRO A 109 1.44 8.06 17.53
C PRO A 109 0.22 8.52 16.72
N ALA A 110 0.44 9.30 15.66
CA ALA A 110 -0.61 9.75 14.75
C ALA A 110 -1.22 8.57 13.97
#